data_AF-A4NXJ4-F1
#
_entry.id   AF-A4NXJ4-F1
#
_cell.length_a   1.000
_cell.length_b   1.000
_cell.length_c   1.000
_cell.angle_alpha   90.00
_cell.angle_beta   90.00
_cell.angle_gamma   90.00
#
_symmetry.space_group_name_H-M   'P 1'
#
loop_
_entity.id
_entity.type
_entity.pdbx_description
1 polymer ?
#
loop_
_entity_poly.entity_id
_entity_poly.type
_entity_poly.pdbx_seq_one_letter_code
_entity_poly.pdbx_strand_id
1 'polypeptide(L)'
;MLINLILLSLSRFGLAVWQSERVSAVDGWLQLFLQGVRMDVVALCYLFGVPALLTTLFHSSKVWVKILRLWLTFGSVFIIFMEIATPAFIETYDYRPNRLFIEYLIYPKEVFSMLAEGHLSAVIFSLVFTILAAVIYWKISGWAVKNLRSMSWKLRPVIALLVVVISFLGARSSFQHRGINPAMVAFSSDALVNSLVLNSGYSVIYAAQQFKDEEKSSEMYGKMDADEMFRIVKASRGRPESDYISDKYPTLTKNIAAYQGKPKNIVILLQESLGAQFIGTLGGKPLSPNVDQLAKEGWLFENLLCNRHTFSTRY
;
A
#
# COMPACT_ATOMS: atom_id res chain seq x y z
N MET A 1 4.82 -14.14 -18.62
CA MET A 1 5.87 -13.79 -17.64
C MET A 1 6.91 -12.85 -18.25
N LEU A 2 7.69 -13.25 -19.27
CA LEU A 2 8.73 -12.38 -19.86
C LEU A 2 8.23 -10.99 -20.31
N ILE A 3 7.10 -10.93 -21.02
CA ILE A 3 6.49 -9.66 -21.45
C ILE A 3 6.20 -8.75 -20.25
N ASN A 4 5.59 -9.30 -19.20
CA ASN A 4 5.29 -8.54 -17.98
C ASN A 4 6.56 -8.14 -17.22
N LEU A 5 7.62 -8.96 -17.23
CA LEU A 5 8.90 -8.63 -16.59
C LEU A 5 9.58 -7.46 -17.29
N ILE A 6 9.61 -7.47 -18.63
CA ILE A 6 10.12 -6.35 -19.44
C ILE A 6 9.30 -5.09 -19.17
N LEU A 7 7.97 -5.21 -19.13
CA LEU A 7 7.08 -4.09 -18.87
C LEU A 7 7.32 -3.47 -17.48
N LEU A 8 7.41 -4.29 -16.44
CA LEU A 8 7.70 -3.83 -15.08
C LEU A 8 9.08 -3.17 -14.99
N SER A 9 10.07 -3.73 -15.68
CA SER A 9 11.44 -3.17 -15.73
C SER A 9 11.47 -1.82 -16.45
N LEU A 10 10.75 -1.69 -17.57
CA LEU A 10 10.60 -0.43 -18.32
C LEU A 10 9.83 0.62 -17.52
N SER A 11 8.75 0.22 -16.83
CA SER A 11 8.00 1.11 -15.92
C SER A 11 8.91 1.63 -14.82
N ARG A 12 9.65 0.74 -14.13
CA ARG A 12 10.62 1.13 -13.10
C ARG A 12 11.71 2.05 -13.66
N PHE A 13 12.23 1.75 -14.85
CA PHE A 13 13.22 2.59 -15.48
C PHE A 13 12.67 4.00 -15.76
N GLY A 14 11.46 4.10 -16.33
CA GLY A 14 10.80 5.38 -16.57
C GLY A 14 10.59 6.19 -15.29
N LEU A 15 10.12 5.54 -14.22
CA LEU A 15 9.93 6.17 -12.91
C LEU A 15 11.26 6.59 -12.26
N ALA A 16 12.32 5.78 -12.39
CA ALA A 16 13.64 6.09 -11.86
C ALA A 16 14.31 7.26 -12.61
N VAL A 17 14.11 7.35 -13.93
CA VAL A 17 14.58 8.50 -14.73
C VAL A 17 13.82 9.77 -14.34
N TRP A 18 12.49 9.67 -14.15
CA TRP A 18 11.68 10.80 -13.68
C TRP A 18 12.14 11.29 -12.30
N GLN A 19 12.50 10.38 -11.40
CA GLN A 19 12.97 10.68 -10.04
C GLN A 19 14.51 10.62 -9.92
N SER A 20 15.22 10.92 -11.01
CA SER A 20 16.67 10.69 -11.13
C SER A 20 17.50 11.44 -10.08
N GLU A 21 17.10 12.65 -9.70
CA GLU A 21 17.77 13.44 -8.66
C GLU A 21 17.77 12.70 -7.31
N ARG A 22 16.61 12.16 -6.91
CA ARG A 22 16.45 11.43 -5.65
C ARG A 22 17.14 10.08 -5.66
N VAL A 23 17.09 9.37 -6.78
CA VAL A 23 17.77 8.06 -6.93
C VAL A 23 19.30 8.24 -6.90
N SER A 24 19.80 9.31 -7.53
CA SER A 24 21.24 9.61 -7.55
C SER A 24 21.74 10.13 -6.21
N ALA A 25 20.92 10.86 -5.45
CA ALA A 25 21.28 11.35 -4.11
C ALA A 25 21.62 10.23 -3.12
N VAL A 26 21.18 8.99 -3.38
CA VAL A 26 21.44 7.82 -2.54
C VAL A 26 22.26 6.73 -3.23
N ASP A 27 22.88 7.04 -4.38
CA ASP A 27 23.62 6.09 -5.22
C ASP A 27 22.84 4.80 -5.51
N GLY A 28 21.51 4.92 -5.62
CA GLY A 28 20.57 3.80 -5.52
C GLY A 28 20.35 3.02 -6.81
N TRP A 29 20.88 3.48 -7.95
CA TRP A 29 20.56 2.95 -9.28
C TRP A 29 20.73 1.43 -9.40
N LEU A 30 21.89 0.91 -8.97
CA LEU A 30 22.16 -0.52 -9.06
C LEU A 30 21.24 -1.34 -8.16
N GLN A 31 21.06 -0.89 -6.91
CA GLN A 31 20.23 -1.60 -5.94
C GLN A 31 18.75 -1.58 -6.34
N LEU A 32 18.27 -0.45 -6.86
CA LEU A 32 16.90 -0.26 -7.34
C LEU A 32 16.55 -1.23 -8.46
N PHE A 33 17.43 -1.42 -9.44
CA PHE A 33 17.17 -2.37 -10.55
C PHE A 33 17.38 -3.82 -10.15
N LEU A 34 18.43 -4.15 -9.41
CA LEU A 34 18.69 -5.54 -8.99
C LEU A 34 17.58 -6.07 -8.07
N GLN A 35 17.25 -5.31 -7.01
CA GLN A 35 16.16 -5.69 -6.11
C GLN A 35 14.81 -5.54 -6.81
N GLY A 36 14.67 -4.59 -7.73
CA GLY A 36 13.45 -4.41 -8.50
C GLY A 36 13.09 -5.61 -9.38
N VAL A 37 14.03 -6.06 -10.22
CA VAL A 37 13.83 -7.25 -11.08
C VAL A 37 13.57 -8.48 -10.22
N ARG A 38 14.29 -8.61 -9.10
CA ARG A 38 14.06 -9.68 -8.13
C ARG A 38 12.62 -9.68 -7.61
N MET A 39 12.08 -8.52 -7.23
CA MET A 39 10.71 -8.37 -6.78
C MET A 39 9.67 -8.61 -7.88
N ASP A 40 9.97 -8.24 -9.11
CA ASP A 40 9.10 -8.52 -10.26
C ASP A 40 9.00 -10.01 -10.55
N VAL A 41 10.13 -10.73 -10.49
CA VAL A 41 10.14 -12.19 -10.62
C VAL A 41 9.28 -12.83 -9.53
N VAL A 42 9.44 -12.40 -8.27
CA VAL A 42 8.61 -12.87 -7.15
C VAL A 42 7.11 -12.67 -7.44
N ALA A 43 6.71 -11.44 -7.79
CA ALA A 43 5.32 -11.10 -8.04
C ALA A 43 4.73 -11.91 -9.20
N LEU A 44 5.49 -12.07 -10.30
CA LEU A 44 5.07 -12.86 -11.45
C LEU A 44 4.99 -14.36 -11.12
N CYS A 45 5.90 -14.89 -10.31
CA CYS A 45 5.86 -16.27 -9.84
C CYS A 45 4.64 -16.53 -8.97
N TYR A 46 4.28 -15.62 -8.06
CA TYR A 46 3.03 -15.74 -7.29
C TYR A 46 1.80 -15.67 -8.19
N LEU A 47 1.77 -14.75 -9.16
CA LEU A 47 0.60 -14.52 -10.01
C LEU A 47 0.39 -15.62 -11.06
N PHE A 48 1.47 -16.15 -11.66
CA PHE A 48 1.40 -17.09 -12.79
C PHE A 48 1.91 -18.50 -12.48
N GLY A 49 2.63 -18.71 -11.37
CA GLY A 49 3.17 -20.02 -10.99
C GLY A 49 2.07 -21.04 -10.69
N VAL A 50 1.02 -20.64 -9.95
CA VAL A 50 -0.12 -21.52 -9.65
C VAL A 50 -0.89 -21.93 -10.92
N PRO A 51 -1.31 -21.00 -11.80
CA PRO A 51 -1.89 -21.37 -13.09
C PRO A 51 -0.96 -22.24 -13.96
N ALA A 52 0.35 -22.01 -13.94
CA ALA A 52 1.30 -22.82 -14.69
C ALA A 52 1.32 -24.27 -14.17
N LEU A 53 1.32 -24.47 -12.84
CA LEU A 53 1.23 -25.78 -12.22
C LEU A 53 -0.08 -26.50 -12.59
N LEU A 54 -1.22 -25.83 -12.40
CA LEU A 54 -2.53 -26.39 -12.71
C LEU A 54 -2.69 -26.75 -14.18
N THR A 55 -2.02 -26.02 -15.07
CA THR A 55 -2.00 -26.33 -16.50
C THR A 55 -1.32 -27.67 -16.79
N THR A 56 -0.31 -28.08 -16.03
CA THR A 56 0.30 -29.41 -16.21
C THR A 56 -0.68 -30.56 -15.93
N LEU A 57 -1.67 -30.33 -15.07
CA LEU A 57 -2.70 -31.31 -14.69
C LEU A 57 -3.94 -31.25 -15.59
N PHE A 58 -4.41 -30.05 -15.92
CA PHE A 58 -5.71 -29.82 -16.57
C PHE A 58 -5.64 -29.31 -18.02
N HIS A 59 -4.48 -29.38 -18.69
CA HIS A 59 -4.29 -28.86 -20.06
C HIS A 59 -5.33 -29.34 -21.09
N SER A 60 -5.90 -30.53 -20.92
CA SER A 60 -6.87 -31.12 -21.86
C SER A 60 -8.31 -30.59 -21.68
N SER A 61 -8.59 -29.88 -20.57
CA SER A 61 -9.93 -29.36 -20.29
C SER A 61 -10.17 -28.04 -21.03
N LYS A 62 -11.20 -28.01 -21.88
CA LYS A 62 -11.67 -26.78 -22.54
C LYS A 62 -12.08 -25.70 -21.54
N VAL A 63 -12.56 -26.09 -20.36
CA VAL A 63 -12.93 -25.17 -19.26
C VAL A 63 -11.66 -24.55 -18.67
N TRP A 64 -10.64 -25.37 -18.38
CA TRP A 64 -9.37 -24.88 -17.86
C TRP A 64 -8.68 -23.91 -18.81
N VAL A 65 -8.65 -24.23 -20.10
CA VAL A 65 -8.13 -23.35 -21.17
C VAL A 65 -8.80 -21.98 -21.16
N LYS A 66 -10.12 -21.90 -20.94
CA LYS A 66 -10.84 -20.62 -20.80
C LYS A 66 -10.44 -19.88 -19.52
N ILE A 67 -10.38 -20.57 -18.39
CA ILE A 67 -9.97 -20.01 -17.10
C ILE A 67 -8.55 -19.46 -17.18
N LEU A 68 -7.61 -20.23 -17.74
CA LEU A 68 -6.22 -19.85 -17.94
C LEU A 68 -6.12 -18.60 -18.83
N ARG A 69 -6.87 -18.56 -19.92
CA ARG A 69 -6.90 -17.38 -20.81
C ARG A 69 -7.37 -16.13 -20.06
N LEU A 70 -8.48 -16.24 -19.32
CA LEU A 70 -9.00 -15.14 -18.51
C LEU A 70 -8.00 -14.70 -17.44
N TRP A 71 -7.37 -15.65 -16.75
CA TRP A 71 -6.36 -15.36 -15.72
C TRP A 71 -5.13 -14.66 -16.28
N LEU A 72 -4.59 -15.13 -17.41
CA LEU A 72 -3.44 -14.53 -18.08
C LEU A 72 -3.74 -13.10 -18.54
N THR A 73 -4.92 -12.87 -19.10
CA THR A 73 -5.36 -11.54 -19.53
C THR A 73 -5.59 -10.64 -18.32
N PHE A 74 -6.41 -11.04 -17.35
CA PHE A 74 -6.73 -10.23 -16.18
C PHE A 74 -5.49 -9.90 -15.34
N GLY A 75 -4.64 -10.89 -15.06
CA GLY A 75 -3.42 -10.66 -14.28
C GLY A 75 -2.44 -9.71 -14.96
N SER A 76 -2.30 -9.78 -16.29
CA SER A 76 -1.40 -8.87 -17.02
C SER A 76 -1.99 -7.46 -17.17
N VAL A 77 -3.30 -7.35 -17.40
CA VAL A 77 -4.01 -6.06 -17.43
C VAL A 77 -3.94 -5.39 -16.07
N PHE A 78 -4.11 -6.14 -14.98
CA PHE A 78 -3.96 -5.63 -13.62
C PHE A 78 -2.57 -5.02 -13.38
N ILE A 79 -1.50 -5.73 -13.77
CA ILE A 79 -0.13 -5.19 -13.66
C ILE A 79 0.00 -3.85 -14.38
N ILE A 80 -0.47 -3.78 -15.63
CA ILE A 80 -0.39 -2.55 -16.43
C ILE A 80 -1.20 -1.42 -15.84
N PHE A 81 -2.44 -1.70 -15.44
CA PHE A 81 -3.30 -0.71 -14.81
C PHE A 81 -2.62 -0.10 -13.57
N MET A 82 -2.04 -0.95 -12.71
CA MET A 82 -1.35 -0.50 -11.51
C MET A 82 -0.13 0.37 -11.83
N GLU A 83 0.69 -0.02 -12.81
CA GLU A 83 1.86 0.78 -13.21
C GLU A 83 1.47 2.10 -13.90
N ILE A 84 0.37 2.13 -14.66
CA ILE A 84 -0.12 3.38 -15.29
C ILE A 84 -0.74 4.34 -14.27
N ALA A 85 -1.38 3.81 -13.22
CA ALA A 85 -1.89 4.63 -12.13
C ALA A 85 -0.77 5.20 -11.23
N THR A 86 0.45 4.64 -11.33
CA THR A 86 1.56 4.95 -10.41
C THR A 86 2.07 6.38 -10.51
N PRO A 87 2.29 6.99 -11.69
CA PRO A 87 2.77 8.37 -11.78
C PRO A 87 1.85 9.38 -11.09
N ALA A 88 0.55 9.31 -11.34
CA ALA A 88 -0.42 10.20 -10.70
C ALA A 88 -0.44 10.00 -9.17
N PHE A 89 -0.32 8.74 -8.72
CA PHE A 89 -0.26 8.44 -7.29
C PHE A 89 1.03 8.97 -6.64
N ILE A 90 2.18 8.91 -7.34
CA ILE A 90 3.44 9.50 -6.87
C ILE A 90 3.34 11.02 -6.81
N GLU A 91 2.70 11.67 -7.79
CA GLU A 91 2.53 13.12 -7.79
C GLU A 91 1.69 13.60 -6.58
N THR A 92 0.64 12.86 -6.23
CA THR A 92 -0.23 13.22 -5.10
C THR A 92 0.33 12.81 -3.73
N TYR A 93 0.94 11.63 -3.63
CA TYR A 93 1.27 11.00 -2.33
C TYR A 93 2.77 10.71 -2.13
N ASP A 94 3.63 11.11 -3.07
CA ASP A 94 5.08 10.87 -3.04
C ASP A 94 5.47 9.41 -2.79
N TYR A 95 4.64 8.47 -3.25
CA TYR A 95 4.83 7.04 -3.03
C TYR A 95 4.19 6.23 -4.15
N ARG A 96 4.56 4.96 -4.34
CA ARG A 96 3.79 4.04 -5.21
C ARG A 96 2.44 3.66 -4.58
N PRO A 97 1.46 3.18 -5.36
CA PRO A 97 0.23 2.62 -4.79
C PRO A 97 0.51 1.59 -3.68
N ASN A 98 -0.02 1.86 -2.49
CA ASN A 98 0.19 1.07 -1.28
C ASN A 98 -1.14 0.94 -0.49
N ARG A 99 -1.06 0.83 0.83
CA ARG A 99 -2.21 0.89 1.75
C ARG A 99 -3.19 2.03 1.45
N LEU A 100 -2.68 3.24 1.20
CA LEU A 100 -3.51 4.42 0.92
C LEU A 100 -4.42 4.18 -0.29
N PHE A 101 -3.94 3.49 -1.32
CA PHE A 101 -4.74 3.14 -2.49
C PHE A 101 -6.02 2.37 -2.11
N ILE A 102 -5.93 1.48 -1.12
CA ILE A 102 -7.06 0.69 -0.63
C ILE A 102 -7.98 1.55 0.24
N GLU A 103 -7.41 2.34 1.15
CA GLU A 103 -8.19 3.21 2.05
C GLU A 103 -9.04 4.20 1.27
N TYR A 104 -8.48 4.80 0.22
CA TYR A 104 -9.21 5.72 -0.65
C TYR A 104 -10.32 5.01 -1.43
N LEU A 105 -10.15 3.76 -1.86
CA LEU A 105 -11.20 3.00 -2.54
C LEU A 105 -12.44 2.73 -1.65
N ILE A 106 -12.32 2.83 -0.33
CA ILE A 106 -13.45 2.75 0.61
C ILE A 106 -14.34 4.00 0.53
N TYR A 107 -13.78 5.12 0.08
CA TYR A 107 -14.43 6.43 -0.07
C TYR A 107 -14.54 6.81 -1.56
N PRO A 108 -15.36 6.09 -2.35
CA PRO A 108 -15.36 6.22 -3.79
C PRO A 108 -15.80 7.61 -4.26
N LYS A 109 -16.72 8.28 -3.57
CA LYS A 109 -17.21 9.60 -3.97
C LYS A 109 -16.09 10.64 -3.93
N GLU A 110 -15.34 10.62 -2.85
CA GLU A 110 -14.20 11.50 -2.59
C GLU A 110 -13.10 11.27 -3.64
N VAL A 111 -12.79 10.01 -3.93
CA VAL A 111 -11.79 9.65 -4.96
C VAL A 111 -12.25 10.06 -6.35
N PHE A 112 -13.51 9.81 -6.72
CA PHE A 112 -14.02 10.19 -8.03
C PHE A 112 -14.04 11.72 -8.22
N SER A 113 -14.44 12.48 -7.20
CA SER A 113 -14.38 13.94 -7.23
C SER A 113 -12.94 14.44 -7.37
N MET A 114 -12.00 13.91 -6.57
CA MET A 114 -10.58 14.26 -6.65
C MET A 114 -9.99 13.96 -8.03
N LEU A 115 -10.29 12.78 -8.59
CA LEU A 115 -9.81 12.38 -9.91
C LEU A 115 -10.44 13.19 -11.04
N ALA A 116 -11.72 13.56 -10.93
CA ALA A 116 -12.42 14.36 -11.94
C ALA A 116 -11.93 15.80 -11.98
N GLU A 117 -11.64 16.39 -10.82
CA GLU A 117 -11.23 17.80 -10.72
C GLU A 117 -9.71 17.98 -10.91
N GLY A 118 -8.89 17.05 -10.40
CA GLY A 118 -7.43 17.20 -10.37
C GLY A 118 -6.64 16.32 -11.36
N HIS A 119 -7.20 15.20 -11.82
CA HIS A 119 -6.42 14.17 -12.54
C HIS A 119 -7.15 13.57 -13.76
N LEU A 120 -8.04 14.34 -14.40
CA LEU A 120 -8.89 13.85 -15.49
C LEU A 120 -8.09 13.30 -16.69
N SER A 121 -6.96 13.92 -17.02
CA SER A 121 -6.04 13.43 -18.05
C SER A 121 -5.48 12.05 -17.69
N ALA A 122 -5.00 11.87 -16.47
CA ALA A 122 -4.48 10.60 -15.97
C ALA A 122 -5.57 9.51 -15.99
N VAL A 123 -6.81 9.84 -15.63
CA VAL A 123 -7.96 8.91 -15.71
C VAL A 123 -8.20 8.48 -17.15
N ILE A 124 -8.30 9.42 -18.10
CA ILE A 124 -8.53 9.11 -19.51
C ILE A 124 -7.41 8.25 -20.07
N PHE A 125 -6.14 8.62 -19.83
CA PHE A 125 -5.00 7.83 -20.28
C PHE A 125 -5.02 6.44 -19.66
N SER A 126 -5.24 6.33 -18.35
CA SER A 126 -5.33 5.02 -17.67
C SER A 126 -6.42 4.14 -18.28
N LEU A 127 -7.59 4.69 -18.60
CA LEU A 127 -8.69 3.96 -19.19
C LEU A 127 -8.35 3.49 -20.61
N VAL A 128 -7.86 4.38 -21.47
CA VAL A 128 -7.50 4.07 -22.87
C VAL A 128 -6.42 2.99 -22.92
N PHE A 129 -5.34 3.15 -22.16
CA PHE A 129 -4.26 2.19 -22.15
C PHE A 129 -4.66 0.86 -21.50
N THR A 130 -5.55 0.86 -20.51
CA THR A 130 -6.08 -0.37 -19.91
C THR A 130 -6.94 -1.14 -20.91
N ILE A 131 -7.80 -0.46 -21.68
CA ILE A 131 -8.60 -1.07 -22.74
C ILE A 131 -7.68 -1.64 -23.83
N LEU A 132 -6.68 -0.86 -24.26
CA LEU A 132 -5.70 -1.30 -25.26
C LEU A 132 -4.94 -2.54 -24.76
N ALA A 133 -4.46 -2.51 -23.52
CA ALA A 133 -3.82 -3.65 -22.87
C ALA A 133 -4.75 -4.86 -22.85
N ALA A 134 -6.02 -4.70 -22.48
CA ALA A 134 -6.99 -5.79 -22.47
C ALA A 134 -7.13 -6.45 -23.85
N VAL A 135 -7.21 -5.66 -24.93
CA VAL A 135 -7.28 -6.18 -26.30
C VAL A 135 -5.99 -6.91 -26.70
N ILE A 136 -4.82 -6.32 -26.42
CA ILE A 136 -3.52 -6.91 -26.75
C ILE A 136 -3.32 -8.22 -25.98
N TYR A 137 -3.51 -8.21 -24.66
CA TYR A 137 -3.35 -9.40 -23.82
C TYR A 137 -4.42 -10.45 -24.10
N TRP A 138 -5.62 -10.09 -24.57
CA TRP A 138 -6.62 -11.06 -25.03
C TRP A 138 -6.18 -11.82 -26.28
N LYS A 139 -5.50 -11.13 -27.21
CA LYS A 139 -4.91 -11.76 -28.41
C LYS A 139 -3.70 -12.62 -28.04
N ILE A 140 -2.79 -12.11 -27.21
CA ILE A 140 -1.59 -12.84 -26.75
C ILE A 140 -1.99 -14.08 -25.95
N SER A 141 -2.94 -13.96 -25.01
CA SER A 141 -3.43 -15.11 -24.24
C SER A 141 -4.11 -16.13 -25.14
N GLY A 142 -4.87 -15.67 -26.14
CA GLY A 142 -5.46 -16.54 -27.16
C GLY A 142 -4.41 -17.34 -27.95
N TRP A 143 -3.32 -16.69 -28.36
CA TRP A 143 -2.19 -17.36 -29.02
C TRP A 143 -1.47 -18.34 -28.09
N ALA A 144 -1.19 -17.94 -26.86
CA ALA A 144 -0.48 -18.75 -25.87
C ALA A 144 -1.25 -20.04 -25.52
N VAL A 145 -2.58 -19.94 -25.43
CA VAL A 145 -3.45 -21.05 -25.07
C VAL A 145 -3.81 -21.93 -26.28
N LYS A 146 -3.85 -21.38 -27.51
CA LYS A 146 -4.12 -22.15 -28.74
C LYS A 146 -3.02 -23.16 -29.06
N ASN A 147 -1.78 -22.88 -28.67
CA ASN A 147 -0.62 -23.74 -28.91
C ASN A 147 -0.29 -24.68 -27.74
N LEU A 148 -1.23 -24.90 -26.81
CA LEU A 148 -1.07 -25.91 -25.75
C LEU A 148 -1.06 -27.32 -26.37
N ARG A 149 0.12 -27.79 -26.75
CA ARG A 149 0.33 -29.17 -27.19
C ARG A 149 0.07 -30.13 -26.03
N SER A 150 -0.53 -31.28 -26.35
CA SER A 150 -0.69 -32.37 -25.40
C SER A 150 0.69 -32.84 -24.95
N MET A 151 0.94 -32.72 -23.65
CA MET A 151 2.21 -33.14 -23.06
C MET A 151 2.17 -34.65 -22.78
N SER A 152 3.21 -35.36 -23.23
CA SER A 152 3.41 -36.78 -22.93
C SER A 152 3.35 -37.03 -21.43
N TRP A 153 2.63 -38.06 -20.99
CA TRP A 153 2.43 -38.40 -19.57
C TRP A 153 3.75 -38.51 -18.79
N LYS A 154 4.83 -38.94 -19.44
CA LYS A 154 6.17 -39.07 -18.85
C LYS A 154 6.87 -37.73 -18.58
N LEU A 155 6.57 -36.71 -19.38
CA LEU A 155 7.16 -35.36 -19.25
C LEU A 155 6.38 -34.45 -18.29
N ARG A 156 5.13 -34.80 -17.96
CA ARG A 156 4.27 -34.03 -17.05
C ARG A 156 4.87 -33.84 -15.65
N PRO A 157 5.31 -34.89 -14.93
CA PRO A 157 5.87 -34.71 -13.58
C PRO A 157 7.19 -33.93 -13.61
N VAL A 158 8.00 -34.09 -14.66
CA VAL A 158 9.27 -33.34 -14.82
C VAL A 158 9.02 -31.85 -15.01
N ILE A 159 8.07 -31.49 -15.88
CA ILE A 159 7.73 -30.09 -16.13
C ILE A 159 6.98 -29.48 -14.94
N ALA A 160 6.10 -30.23 -14.28
CA ALA A 160 5.47 -29.79 -13.04
C ALA A 160 6.52 -29.52 -11.96
N LEU A 161 7.49 -30.41 -11.77
CA LEU A 161 8.59 -30.22 -10.83
C LEU A 161 9.43 -28.99 -11.19
N LEU A 162 9.78 -28.79 -12.47
CA LEU A 162 10.51 -27.60 -12.92
C LEU A 162 9.72 -26.31 -12.65
N VAL A 163 8.42 -26.30 -12.93
CA VAL A 163 7.55 -25.14 -12.62
C VAL A 163 7.50 -24.89 -11.12
N VAL A 164 7.40 -25.94 -10.29
CA VAL A 164 7.45 -25.81 -8.83
C VAL A 164 8.79 -25.25 -8.38
N VAL A 165 9.91 -25.80 -8.87
CA VAL A 165 11.25 -25.36 -8.48
C VAL A 165 11.49 -23.91 -8.88
N ILE A 166 11.20 -23.53 -10.13
CA ILE A 166 11.35 -22.15 -10.61
C ILE A 166 10.40 -21.21 -9.85
N SER A 167 9.13 -21.58 -9.69
CA SER A 167 8.16 -20.73 -8.97
C SER A 167 8.52 -20.61 -7.49
N PHE A 168 9.02 -21.67 -6.86
CA PHE A 168 9.41 -21.66 -5.45
C PHE A 168 10.71 -20.88 -5.24
N LEU A 169 11.73 -21.11 -6.06
CA LEU A 169 12.98 -20.33 -6.01
C LEU A 169 12.72 -18.85 -6.31
N GLY A 170 11.89 -18.57 -7.33
CA GLY A 170 11.50 -17.22 -7.70
C GLY A 170 10.65 -16.53 -6.65
N ALA A 171 9.63 -17.20 -6.08
CA ALA A 171 8.75 -16.65 -5.06
C ALA A 171 9.44 -16.50 -3.69
N ARG A 172 10.35 -17.42 -3.36
CA ARG A 172 11.08 -17.37 -2.08
C ARG A 172 12.16 -16.28 -2.15
N SER A 173 12.90 -16.21 -3.26
CA SER A 173 13.90 -15.18 -3.60
C SER A 173 15.03 -14.94 -2.57
N SER A 174 14.92 -15.44 -1.33
CA SER A 174 15.84 -15.38 -0.19
C SER A 174 15.81 -16.72 0.55
N PHE A 175 16.92 -17.16 1.13
CA PHE A 175 16.98 -18.37 1.96
C PHE A 175 16.45 -18.17 3.40
N GLN A 176 16.03 -16.95 3.74
CA GLN A 176 15.52 -16.62 5.08
C GLN A 176 14.17 -17.29 5.38
N HIS A 177 13.83 -17.38 6.67
CA HIS A 177 12.67 -18.12 7.19
C HIS A 177 11.31 -17.46 6.87
N ARG A 178 11.31 -16.16 6.51
CA ARG A 178 10.11 -15.40 6.15
C ARG A 178 10.09 -15.08 4.65
N GLY A 179 8.90 -15.06 4.04
CA GLY A 179 8.71 -14.57 2.68
C GLY A 179 9.17 -13.11 2.52
N ILE A 180 9.35 -12.65 1.28
CA ILE A 180 9.94 -11.33 1.03
C ILE A 180 9.03 -10.21 1.56
N ASN A 181 9.52 -9.43 2.51
CA ASN A 181 8.83 -8.27 3.08
C ASN A 181 9.36 -7.01 2.37
N PRO A 182 8.50 -6.06 1.96
CA PRO A 182 8.87 -4.73 1.51
C PRO A 182 10.02 -4.07 2.28
N ALA A 183 10.08 -4.24 3.61
CA ALA A 183 11.13 -3.68 4.46
C ALA A 183 12.52 -4.29 4.21
N MET A 184 12.62 -5.51 3.68
CA MET A 184 13.90 -6.18 3.40
C MET A 184 14.58 -5.68 2.12
N VAL A 185 13.86 -4.93 1.28
CA VAL A 185 14.40 -4.34 0.05
C VAL A 185 14.55 -2.82 0.13
N ALA A 186 14.20 -2.22 1.27
CA ALA A 186 14.46 -0.83 1.56
C ALA A 186 15.95 -0.62 1.87
N PHE A 187 16.58 0.36 1.22
CA PHE A 187 18.01 0.62 1.33
C PHE A 187 18.35 2.11 1.54
N SER A 188 17.38 2.99 1.39
CA SER A 188 17.53 4.44 1.50
C SER A 188 16.69 5.01 2.67
N SER A 189 17.01 6.22 3.13
CA SER A 189 16.11 7.01 3.98
C SER A 189 14.94 7.64 3.20
N ASP A 190 15.06 7.71 1.87
CA ASP A 190 14.01 8.22 0.99
C ASP A 190 12.92 7.16 0.75
N ALA A 191 11.71 7.46 1.23
CA ALA A 191 10.57 6.56 1.15
C ALA A 191 10.15 6.26 -0.30
N LEU A 192 10.15 7.27 -1.18
CA LEU A 192 9.79 7.09 -2.59
C LEU A 192 10.78 6.16 -3.28
N VAL A 193 12.09 6.39 -3.10
CA VAL A 193 13.14 5.56 -3.72
C VAL A 193 13.02 4.10 -3.31
N ASN A 194 12.74 3.83 -2.03
CA ASN A 194 12.48 2.47 -1.56
C ASN A 194 11.20 1.88 -2.18
N SER A 195 10.15 2.69 -2.34
CA SER A 195 8.90 2.25 -2.95
C SER A 195 9.08 1.87 -4.42
N LEU A 196 10.01 2.52 -5.15
CA LEU A 196 10.28 2.25 -6.56
C LEU A 196 10.84 0.85 -6.84
N VAL A 197 11.41 0.20 -5.82
CA VAL A 197 11.89 -1.18 -5.91
C VAL A 197 10.72 -2.13 -6.11
N LEU A 198 9.61 -1.91 -5.42
CA LEU A 198 8.42 -2.76 -5.49
C LEU A 198 7.58 -2.38 -6.71
N ASN A 199 6.99 -3.37 -7.39
CA ASN A 199 5.94 -3.07 -8.36
C ASN A 199 4.62 -2.74 -7.64
N SER A 200 3.81 -1.89 -8.26
CA SER A 200 2.65 -1.28 -7.64
C SER A 200 1.55 -2.30 -7.33
N GLY A 201 1.38 -3.30 -8.19
CA GLY A 201 0.45 -4.40 -7.96
C GLY A 201 0.81 -5.25 -6.74
N TYR A 202 2.09 -5.59 -6.58
CA TYR A 202 2.58 -6.33 -5.40
C TYR A 202 2.38 -5.51 -4.12
N SER A 203 2.74 -4.23 -4.13
CA SER A 203 2.60 -3.34 -2.97
C SER A 203 1.15 -3.26 -2.47
N VAL A 204 0.18 -3.13 -3.38
CA VAL A 204 -1.24 -3.09 -3.01
C VAL A 204 -1.74 -4.44 -2.51
N ILE A 205 -1.40 -5.56 -3.17
CA ILE A 205 -1.81 -6.89 -2.72
C ILE A 205 -1.22 -7.20 -1.33
N TYR A 206 0.05 -6.85 -1.11
CA TYR A 206 0.70 -7.01 0.18
C TYR A 206 0.03 -6.16 1.27
N ALA A 207 -0.29 -4.90 0.97
CA ALA A 207 -1.02 -4.03 1.89
C ALA A 207 -2.42 -4.60 2.23
N ALA A 208 -3.14 -5.13 1.24
CA ALA A 208 -4.45 -5.76 1.45
C ALA A 208 -4.37 -6.99 2.38
N GLN A 209 -3.27 -7.75 2.33
CA GLN A 209 -3.04 -8.86 3.26
C GLN A 209 -2.76 -8.34 4.68
N GLN A 210 -1.91 -7.33 4.82
CA GLN A 210 -1.61 -6.72 6.12
C GLN A 210 -2.85 -6.13 6.80
N PHE A 211 -3.78 -5.54 6.04
CA PHE A 211 -5.05 -5.07 6.59
C PHE A 211 -5.88 -6.15 7.27
N LYS A 212 -5.88 -7.38 6.72
CA LYS A 212 -6.60 -8.51 7.32
C LYS A 212 -5.94 -8.99 8.61
N ASP A 213 -4.63 -8.82 8.70
CA ASP A 213 -3.85 -9.24 9.86
C ASP A 213 -3.77 -8.15 10.95
N GLU A 214 -4.00 -6.87 10.62
CA GLU A 214 -4.03 -5.76 11.59
C GLU A 214 -5.15 -5.88 12.63
N GLU A 215 -6.28 -6.48 12.27
CA GLU A 215 -7.37 -6.77 13.21
C GLU A 215 -6.92 -7.74 14.33
N LYS A 216 -5.84 -8.50 14.07
CA LYS A 216 -5.15 -9.35 15.06
C LYS A 216 -3.96 -8.67 15.74
N SER A 217 -3.67 -7.40 15.48
CA SER A 217 -2.53 -6.69 16.10
C SER A 217 -2.61 -6.61 17.63
N SER A 218 -3.82 -6.75 18.20
CA SER A 218 -4.01 -6.94 19.64
C SER A 218 -3.30 -8.20 20.17
N GLU A 219 -3.12 -9.24 19.35
CA GLU A 219 -2.36 -10.46 19.71
C GLU A 219 -0.86 -10.17 19.91
N MET A 220 -0.32 -9.10 19.29
CA MET A 220 1.09 -8.72 19.45
C MET A 220 1.40 -8.25 20.89
N TYR A 221 0.42 -7.67 21.57
CA TYR A 221 0.54 -7.17 22.93
C TYR A 221 0.17 -8.22 23.99
N GLY A 222 -0.29 -9.41 23.55
CA GLY A 222 -0.82 -10.44 24.43
C GLY A 222 -2.27 -10.18 24.84
N LYS A 223 -2.89 -11.19 25.45
CA LYS A 223 -4.26 -11.08 25.98
C LYS A 223 -4.22 -10.54 27.40
N MET A 224 -5.14 -9.64 27.73
CA MET A 224 -5.39 -9.13 29.08
C MET A 224 -6.87 -9.32 29.39
N ASP A 225 -7.18 -9.64 30.65
CA ASP A 225 -8.57 -9.70 31.10
C ASP A 225 -9.22 -8.30 30.99
N ALA A 226 -10.49 -8.26 30.60
CA ALA A 226 -11.18 -7.00 30.35
C ALA A 226 -11.32 -6.17 31.63
N ASP A 227 -11.57 -6.80 32.78
CA ASP A 227 -11.72 -6.10 34.06
C ASP A 227 -10.37 -5.55 34.52
N GLU A 228 -9.29 -6.31 34.31
CA GLU A 228 -7.92 -5.84 34.56
C GLU A 228 -7.58 -4.63 33.67
N MET A 229 -7.86 -4.70 32.37
CA MET A 229 -7.64 -3.61 31.43
C MET A 229 -8.40 -2.35 31.85
N PHE A 230 -9.70 -2.47 32.17
CA PHE A 230 -10.49 -1.33 32.61
C PHE A 230 -9.95 -0.74 33.92
N ARG A 231 -9.54 -1.57 34.88
CA ARG A 231 -8.92 -1.09 36.13
C ARG A 231 -7.65 -0.29 35.85
N ILE A 232 -6.77 -0.77 34.97
CA ILE A 232 -5.54 -0.05 34.60
C ILE A 232 -5.86 1.28 33.91
N VAL A 233 -6.78 1.28 32.94
CA VAL A 233 -7.16 2.49 32.20
C VAL A 233 -7.85 3.52 33.11
N LYS A 234 -8.66 3.08 34.08
CA LYS A 234 -9.27 3.98 35.06
C LYS A 234 -8.22 4.59 35.98
N ALA A 235 -7.32 3.77 36.51
CA ALA A 235 -6.22 4.21 37.36
C ALA A 235 -5.29 5.21 36.63
N SER A 236 -4.98 4.97 35.35
CA SER A 236 -4.10 5.84 34.57
C SER A 236 -4.70 7.20 34.23
N ARG A 237 -6.04 7.34 34.28
CA ARG A 237 -6.73 8.62 34.08
C ARG A 237 -6.71 9.51 35.32
N GLY A 238 -6.40 8.95 36.50
CA GLY A 238 -6.34 9.71 37.75
C GLY A 238 -7.68 10.31 38.20
N ARG A 239 -8.81 9.69 37.84
CA ARG A 239 -10.16 10.17 38.20
C ARG A 239 -10.74 9.37 39.37
N PRO A 240 -11.57 9.99 40.23
CA PRO A 240 -12.33 9.25 41.25
C PRO A 240 -13.29 8.24 40.62
N GLU A 241 -13.49 7.07 41.24
CA GLU A 241 -14.47 6.08 40.76
C GLU A 241 -15.91 6.63 40.71
N SER A 242 -16.23 7.63 41.53
CA SER A 242 -17.54 8.31 41.52
C SER A 242 -17.86 9.07 40.22
N ASP A 243 -16.86 9.36 39.40
CA ASP A 243 -17.06 10.06 38.11
C ASP A 243 -17.59 9.14 37.01
N TYR A 244 -17.49 7.82 37.19
CA TYR A 244 -17.91 6.82 36.23
C TYR A 244 -19.40 6.49 36.42
N ILE A 245 -20.21 6.84 35.44
CA ILE A 245 -21.69 6.90 35.59
C ILE A 245 -22.44 5.74 34.93
N SER A 246 -21.74 4.75 34.38
CA SER A 246 -22.36 3.66 33.63
C SER A 246 -21.60 2.36 33.73
N ASP A 247 -22.32 1.29 34.09
CA ASP A 247 -21.80 -0.08 34.05
C ASP A 247 -21.73 -0.63 32.62
N LYS A 248 -22.65 -0.17 31.74
CA LYS A 248 -22.66 -0.55 30.32
C LYS A 248 -21.50 0.07 29.53
N TYR A 249 -21.07 1.27 29.92
CA TYR A 249 -19.97 2.00 29.30
C TYR A 249 -18.90 2.33 30.37
N PRO A 250 -17.96 1.41 30.65
CA PRO A 250 -17.07 1.48 31.81
C PRO A 250 -16.16 2.72 31.89
N THR A 251 -15.99 3.46 30.78
CA THR A 251 -15.17 4.67 30.68
C THR A 251 -15.99 5.97 30.55
N LEU A 252 -17.33 5.87 30.57
CA LEU A 252 -18.21 7.02 30.49
C LEU A 252 -18.13 7.85 31.77
N THR A 253 -17.74 9.11 31.63
CA THR A 253 -17.56 10.05 32.75
C THR A 253 -18.31 11.35 32.51
N LYS A 254 -18.70 12.02 33.60
CA LYS A 254 -19.29 13.36 33.53
C LYS A 254 -18.20 14.42 33.74
N ASN A 255 -18.10 15.37 32.82
CA ASN A 255 -17.22 16.54 32.94
C ASN A 255 -18.07 17.80 33.03
N ILE A 256 -17.94 18.53 34.14
CA ILE A 256 -18.55 19.84 34.29
C ILE A 256 -17.61 20.86 33.63
N ALA A 257 -18.12 21.65 32.70
CA ALA A 257 -17.31 22.65 32.00
C ALA A 257 -16.74 23.69 32.99
N ALA A 258 -15.49 24.09 32.83
CA ALA A 258 -14.91 25.14 33.68
C ALA A 258 -15.61 26.50 33.48
N TYR A 259 -16.08 26.76 32.25
CA TYR A 259 -16.84 27.96 31.91
C TYR A 259 -18.34 27.68 31.97
N GLN A 260 -19.07 28.44 32.79
CA GLN A 260 -20.51 28.27 33.08
C GLN A 260 -21.38 29.43 32.53
N GLY A 261 -20.80 30.33 31.73
CA GLY A 261 -21.52 31.45 31.12
C GLY A 261 -22.32 31.05 29.87
N LYS A 262 -22.74 32.05 29.08
CA LYS A 262 -23.40 31.82 27.79
C LYS A 262 -22.52 30.94 26.89
N PRO A 263 -23.05 29.83 26.32
CA PRO A 263 -22.29 28.95 25.44
C PRO A 263 -21.57 29.71 24.33
N LYS A 264 -20.30 29.37 24.13
CA LYS A 264 -19.45 29.97 23.09
C LYS A 264 -19.48 29.11 21.83
N ASN A 265 -19.24 29.75 20.68
CA ASN A 265 -18.96 29.04 19.44
C ASN A 265 -17.59 28.34 19.55
N ILE A 266 -17.50 27.13 19.00
CA ILE A 266 -16.25 26.37 18.90
C ILE A 266 -15.89 26.31 17.42
N VAL A 267 -14.73 26.86 17.06
CA VAL A 267 -14.19 26.79 15.70
C VAL A 267 -12.91 25.96 15.78
N ILE A 268 -12.86 24.87 15.02
CA ILE A 268 -11.71 23.95 14.97
C ILE A 268 -11.08 24.09 13.58
N LEU A 269 -9.82 24.51 13.55
CA LEU A 269 -9.03 24.64 12.33
C LEU A 269 -8.00 23.51 12.27
N LEU A 270 -8.38 22.38 11.67
CA LEU A 270 -7.46 21.25 11.49
C LEU A 270 -6.46 21.57 10.38
N GLN A 271 -5.17 21.57 10.71
CA GLN A 271 -4.09 21.84 9.76
C GLN A 271 -3.55 20.54 9.19
N GLU A 272 -3.64 20.37 7.87
CA GLU A 272 -3.07 19.21 7.20
C GLU A 272 -1.55 19.34 7.15
N SER A 273 -0.84 18.29 7.57
CA SER A 273 0.61 18.18 7.40
C SER A 273 1.48 19.25 8.10
N LEU A 274 0.89 20.10 8.96
CA LEU A 274 1.59 21.17 9.66
C LEU A 274 2.25 20.66 10.96
N GLY A 275 3.37 19.95 10.81
CA GLY A 275 4.19 19.50 11.94
C GLY A 275 4.96 20.63 12.64
N ALA A 276 5.33 20.42 13.91
CA ALA A 276 6.07 21.40 14.72
C ALA A 276 7.39 21.88 14.08
N GLN A 277 8.02 21.04 13.23
CA GLN A 277 9.23 21.39 12.47
C GLN A 277 9.05 22.59 11.51
N PHE A 278 7.82 22.98 11.20
CA PHE A 278 7.49 24.12 10.34
C PHE A 278 7.02 25.35 11.12
N ILE A 279 6.96 25.25 12.45
CA ILE A 279 6.45 26.30 13.33
C ILE A 279 7.62 27.00 14.04
N GLY A 280 7.82 28.29 13.76
CA GLY A 280 8.95 29.06 14.30
C GLY A 280 8.92 29.14 15.82
N THR A 281 7.74 29.39 16.40
CA THR A 281 7.54 29.46 17.86
C THR A 281 7.81 28.14 18.59
N LEU A 282 7.79 27.01 17.89
CA LEU A 282 8.12 25.68 18.43
C LEU A 282 9.59 25.28 18.14
N GLY A 283 10.42 26.21 17.67
CA GLY A 283 11.82 25.94 17.31
C GLY A 283 12.01 25.30 15.93
N GLY A 284 10.95 25.24 15.12
CA GLY A 284 10.99 24.80 13.73
C GLY A 284 11.47 25.89 12.77
N LYS A 285 11.34 25.62 11.48
CA LYS A 285 11.63 26.60 10.41
C LYS A 285 10.66 27.78 10.51
N PRO A 286 11.09 29.03 10.20
CA PRO A 286 10.24 30.22 10.28
C PRO A 286 9.29 30.32 9.06
N LEU A 287 8.44 29.32 8.87
CA LEU A 287 7.52 29.20 7.73
C LEU A 287 6.07 29.53 8.09
N SER A 288 5.78 29.82 9.36
CA SER A 288 4.42 30.02 9.88
C SER A 288 4.22 31.37 10.60
N PRO A 289 4.57 32.52 9.99
CA PRO A 289 4.61 33.80 10.70
C PRO A 289 3.26 34.25 11.29
N ASN A 290 2.14 33.89 10.68
CA ASN A 290 0.81 34.21 11.20
C ASN A 290 0.42 33.31 12.39
N VAL A 291 0.79 32.04 12.34
CA VAL A 291 0.57 31.11 13.46
C VAL A 291 1.44 31.52 14.65
N ASP A 292 2.68 31.94 14.39
CA ASP A 292 3.60 32.43 15.41
C ASP A 292 3.11 33.72 16.09
N GLN A 293 2.34 34.56 15.37
CA GLN A 293 1.67 35.72 15.97
C GLN A 293 0.48 35.28 16.84
N LEU A 294 -0.39 34.41 16.32
CA LEU A 294 -1.54 33.89 17.07
C LEU A 294 -1.14 33.14 18.35
N ALA A 295 0.01 32.46 18.34
CA ALA A 295 0.56 31.79 19.51
C ALA A 295 0.78 32.72 20.70
N LYS A 296 0.97 34.03 20.48
CA LYS A 296 1.15 35.04 21.54
C LYS A 296 -0.17 35.53 22.13
N GLU A 297 -1.30 35.30 21.45
CA GLU A 297 -2.62 35.79 21.84
C GLU A 297 -3.47 34.73 22.56
N GLY A 298 -2.96 33.50 22.68
CA GLY A 298 -3.72 32.37 23.21
C GLY A 298 -2.87 31.37 24.00
N TRP A 299 -3.41 30.17 24.18
CA TRP A 299 -2.71 29.06 24.82
C TRP A 299 -1.98 28.21 23.78
N LEU A 300 -0.66 28.30 23.78
CA LEU A 300 0.22 27.43 23.00
C LEU A 300 0.52 26.16 23.79
N PHE A 301 0.34 25.00 23.16
CA PHE A 301 0.71 23.70 23.71
C PHE A 301 2.00 23.21 23.05
N GLU A 302 3.13 23.34 23.73
CA GLU A 302 4.45 22.96 23.19
C GLU A 302 4.66 21.43 23.12
N ASN A 303 3.93 20.67 23.95
CA ASN A 303 4.02 19.22 24.04
C ASN A 303 2.74 18.52 23.56
N LEU A 304 2.16 19.00 22.47
CA LEU A 304 1.00 18.36 21.86
C LEU A 304 1.44 17.25 20.90
N LEU A 305 1.01 16.02 21.19
CA LEU A 305 1.30 14.85 20.37
C LEU A 305 0.03 14.40 19.65
N CYS A 306 0.18 14.01 18.38
CA CYS A 306 -0.91 13.42 17.61
C CYS A 306 -0.91 11.89 17.79
N ASN A 307 -2.07 11.32 18.09
CA ASN A 307 -2.24 9.87 18.05
C ASN A 307 -2.29 9.41 16.59
N ARG A 308 -1.37 8.53 16.22
CA ARG A 308 -1.20 8.03 14.85
C ARG A 308 -2.27 7.00 14.48
N HIS A 309 -3.54 7.39 14.47
CA HIS A 309 -4.64 6.48 14.11
C HIS A 309 -5.68 7.04 13.13
N THR A 310 -5.56 8.29 12.69
CA THR A 310 -6.38 8.78 11.56
C THR A 310 -5.52 9.75 10.74
N PHE A 311 -5.39 9.48 9.45
CA PHE A 311 -4.45 10.09 8.50
C PHE A 311 -2.97 9.79 8.79
N SER A 312 -2.52 8.67 8.20
CA SER A 312 -1.10 8.43 7.93
C SER A 312 -0.62 9.37 6.80
N THR A 313 -0.60 10.68 7.04
CA THR A 313 0.34 11.57 6.35
C THR A 313 1.66 11.48 7.10
N ARG A 314 2.47 10.47 6.73
CA ARG A 314 3.89 10.43 7.10
C ARG A 314 4.66 11.10 5.97
N TYR A 315 5.29 12.22 6.27
CA TYR A 315 6.59 12.56 5.68
C TYR A 315 7.67 11.69 6.33
#